data_AF-A0A9E2RQK6-F1
#
_entry.id   AF-A0A9E2RQK6-F1
#
_cell.length_a   1.000
_cell.length_b   1.000
_cell.length_c   1.000
_cell.angle_alpha   90.00
_cell.angle_beta   90.00
_cell.angle_gamma   90.00
#
_symmetry.space_group_name_H-M   'P 1'
#
loop_
_entity.id
_entity.type
_entity.pdbx_description
1 polymer ?
#
loop_
_entity_poly.entity_id
_entity_poly.type
_entity_poly.pdbx_seq_one_letter_code
_entity_poly.pdbx_strand_id
1 'polypeptide(L)'
;TVLAVNVGGAVIPTLMSIYLVVRYQLWFKATLAIIVVAFFIHASATPVHGIGIAVPVFVPVVVTAILAFILSREYAPPLAYIGGSIGTLIGADLLNLDKISGLGAPVASIGGAGTFDGIFLTGILAVLLAGIATPSRRQPTQ
;
A
#
# COMPACT_ATOMS: atom_id res chain seq x y z
N THR A 1 0.76 -4.34 25.45
CA THR A 1 1.14 -3.39 24.39
C THR A 1 -0.05 -2.51 24.07
N VAL A 2 0.11 -1.18 24.12
CA VAL A 2 -0.93 -0.27 23.59
C VAL A 2 -0.80 -0.25 22.07
N LEU A 3 -1.92 -0.41 21.37
CA LEU A 3 -1.96 -0.39 19.91
C LEU A 3 -2.38 1.00 19.42
N ALA A 4 -1.43 1.73 18.82
CA ALA A 4 -1.68 3.02 18.18
C ALA A 4 -1.98 2.82 16.69
N VAL A 5 -2.73 3.77 16.10
CA VAL A 5 -3.01 3.82 14.66
C VAL A 5 -2.45 5.11 14.10
N ASN A 6 -1.58 5.00 13.09
CA ASN A 6 -0.93 6.14 12.47
C ASN A 6 -1.86 6.89 11.52
N VAL A 7 -1.99 8.21 11.69
CA VAL A 7 -2.85 9.03 10.82
C VAL A 7 -2.31 9.09 9.39
N GLY A 8 -1.01 9.31 9.19
CA GLY A 8 -0.39 9.41 7.86
C GLY A 8 -0.17 8.06 7.16
N GLY A 9 0.17 7.02 7.93
CA GLY A 9 0.52 5.69 7.42
C GLY A 9 -0.65 4.71 7.35
N ALA A 10 -1.74 4.93 8.08
CA ALA A 10 -2.90 4.04 8.06
C ALA A 10 -4.20 4.80 7.73
N VAL A 11 -4.55 5.85 8.48
CA VAL A 11 -5.87 6.51 8.32
C VAL A 11 -6.01 7.20 6.97
N ILE A 12 -5.10 8.12 6.61
CA ILE A 12 -5.15 8.87 5.35
C ILE A 12 -5.11 7.92 4.14
N PRO A 13 -4.18 6.94 4.06
CA PRO A 13 -4.12 6.04 2.91
C PRO A 13 -5.36 5.16 2.79
N THR A 14 -5.95 4.73 3.91
CA THR A 14 -7.20 3.97 3.89
C THR A 14 -8.36 4.80 3.38
N LEU A 15 -8.55 6.02 3.90
CA LEU A 15 -9.63 6.90 3.45
C LEU A 15 -9.50 7.26 1.97
N MET A 16 -8.28 7.60 1.52
CA MET A 16 -8.02 7.89 0.11
C MET A 16 -8.26 6.68 -0.78
N SER A 17 -7.86 5.48 -0.36
CA SER A 17 -8.11 4.26 -1.13
C SER A 17 -9.61 3.95 -1.24
N ILE A 18 -10.37 4.09 -0.15
CA ILE A 18 -11.83 3.93 -0.17
C ILE A 18 -12.45 4.94 -1.15
N TYR A 19 -12.05 6.21 -1.07
CA TYR A 19 -12.52 7.25 -1.98
C TYR A 19 -12.26 6.88 -3.46
N LEU A 20 -11.04 6.43 -3.79
CA LEU A 20 -10.69 6.05 -5.17
C LEU A 20 -11.46 4.82 -5.66
N VAL A 21 -11.66 3.81 -4.81
CA VAL A 21 -12.47 2.62 -5.15
C VAL A 21 -13.90 3.03 -5.49
N VAL A 22 -14.52 3.87 -4.66
CA VAL A 22 -15.90 4.34 -4.86
C VAL A 22 -16.00 5.26 -6.07
N ARG A 23 -15.06 6.21 -6.22
CA ARG A 23 -15.08 7.22 -7.29
C ARG A 23 -14.94 6.60 -8.68
N TYR A 24 -14.10 5.58 -8.82
CA TYR A 24 -13.80 4.95 -10.11
C TYR A 24 -14.44 3.56 -10.27
N GLN A 25 -15.26 3.12 -9.30
CA GLN A 25 -15.94 1.81 -9.29
C GLN A 25 -14.98 0.63 -9.50
N LEU A 26 -13.78 0.71 -8.89
CA LEU A 26 -12.69 -0.24 -9.09
C LEU A 26 -12.78 -1.49 -8.20
N TRP A 27 -13.94 -1.82 -7.63
CA TRP A 27 -14.12 -2.84 -6.59
C TRP A 27 -13.33 -4.15 -6.83
N PHE A 28 -13.52 -4.79 -7.99
CA PHE A 28 -12.85 -6.04 -8.31
C PHE A 28 -11.33 -5.85 -8.52
N LYS A 29 -10.95 -4.86 -9.32
CA LYS A 29 -9.55 -4.59 -9.66
C LYS A 29 -8.72 -4.17 -8.44
N ALA A 30 -9.29 -3.34 -7.59
CA ALA A 30 -8.70 -2.91 -6.33
C ALA A 30 -8.53 -4.09 -5.37
N THR A 31 -9.56 -4.93 -5.23
CA THR A 31 -9.47 -6.13 -4.36
C THR A 31 -8.34 -7.06 -4.82
N LEU A 32 -8.26 -7.33 -6.13
CA LEU A 32 -7.19 -8.17 -6.68
C LEU A 32 -5.80 -7.53 -6.46
N ALA A 33 -5.67 -6.22 -6.71
CA ALA A 33 -4.43 -5.49 -6.48
C ALA A 33 -3.98 -5.57 -5.01
N ILE A 34 -4.91 -5.37 -4.07
CA ILE A 34 -4.66 -5.43 -2.63
C ILE A 34 -4.17 -6.83 -2.22
N ILE A 35 -4.88 -7.89 -2.63
CA ILE A 35 -4.54 -9.26 -2.24
C ILE A 35 -3.14 -9.64 -2.74
N VAL A 36 -2.85 -9.37 -4.01
CA VAL A 36 -1.56 -9.73 -4.61
C VAL A 36 -0.43 -8.93 -3.96
N VAL A 37 -0.58 -7.61 -3.82
CA VAL A 37 0.46 -6.76 -3.20
C VAL A 37 0.68 -7.16 -1.74
N ALA A 38 -0.39 -7.39 -0.97
CA ALA A 38 -0.27 -7.83 0.42
C ALA A 38 0.50 -9.14 0.54
N PHE A 39 0.24 -10.11 -0.35
CA PHE A 39 0.96 -11.38 -0.37
C PHE A 39 2.46 -11.19 -0.65
N PHE A 40 2.82 -10.43 -1.70
CA PHE A 40 4.22 -10.17 -2.05
C PHE A 40 4.98 -9.45 -0.94
N ILE A 41 4.33 -8.48 -0.30
CA ILE A 41 4.93 -7.70 0.78
C ILE A 41 5.09 -8.55 2.03
N HIS A 42 4.08 -9.35 2.39
CA HIS A 42 4.18 -10.25 3.52
C HIS A 42 5.30 -11.28 3.34
N ALA A 43 5.45 -11.83 2.13
CA ALA A 43 6.52 -12.76 1.79
C ALA A 43 7.92 -12.10 1.81
N SER A 44 7.99 -10.80 1.53
CA SER A 44 9.25 -10.03 1.51
C SER A 44 9.59 -9.39 2.85
N ALA A 45 8.67 -9.42 3.82
CA ALA A 45 8.82 -8.78 5.11
C ALA A 45 9.75 -9.59 6.03
N THR A 46 10.84 -8.96 6.45
CA THR A 46 11.77 -9.55 7.42
C THR A 46 11.65 -8.82 8.76
N PRO A 47 11.31 -9.53 9.86
CA PRO A 47 11.28 -8.93 11.19
C PRO A 47 12.72 -8.72 11.68
N VAL A 48 13.06 -7.46 12.01
CA VAL A 48 14.38 -7.06 12.50
C VAL A 48 14.24 -6.56 13.95
N HIS A 49 14.99 -7.19 14.85
CA HIS A 49 14.96 -6.85 16.28
C HIS A 49 15.33 -5.39 16.51
N GLY A 50 14.52 -4.68 17.31
CA GLY A 50 14.74 -3.27 17.67
C GLY A 50 14.35 -2.24 16.60
N ILE A 51 14.06 -2.66 15.35
CA ILE A 51 13.69 -1.77 14.23
C ILE A 51 12.24 -2.01 13.77
N GLY A 52 11.71 -3.23 13.97
CA GLY A 52 10.37 -3.62 13.55
C GLY A 52 10.40 -4.47 12.30
N ILE A 53 9.52 -4.20 11.33
CA ILE A 53 9.44 -4.98 10.08
C ILE A 53 10.16 -4.23 8.97
N ALA A 54 11.26 -4.81 8.48
CA ALA A 54 11.98 -4.29 7.34
C ALA A 54 11.39 -4.88 6.05
N VAL A 55 10.85 -4.01 5.21
CA VAL A 55 10.47 -4.31 3.82
C VAL A 55 11.36 -3.46 2.91
N PRO A 56 11.97 -4.02 1.86
CA PRO A 56 12.70 -3.22 0.88
C PRO A 56 11.74 -2.24 0.20
N VAL A 57 11.97 -0.93 0.36
CA VAL A 57 11.04 0.14 -0.07
C VAL A 57 10.64 0.05 -1.56
N PHE A 58 11.55 -0.41 -2.41
CA PHE A 58 11.29 -0.49 -3.86
C PHE A 58 10.43 -1.68 -4.27
N VAL A 59 10.39 -2.76 -3.48
CA VAL A 59 9.61 -3.96 -3.82
C VAL A 59 8.10 -3.64 -3.89
N PRO A 60 7.48 -3.05 -2.85
CA PRO A 60 6.09 -2.61 -2.90
C PRO A 60 5.81 -1.70 -4.09
N VAL A 61 6.67 -0.69 -4.32
CA VAL A 61 6.49 0.33 -5.35
C VAL A 61 6.44 -0.28 -6.75
N VAL A 62 7.44 -1.11 -7.09
CA VAL A 62 7.57 -1.71 -8.43
C VAL A 62 6.49 -2.76 -8.67
N VAL A 63 6.28 -3.66 -7.71
CA VAL A 63 5.24 -4.71 -7.84
C VAL A 63 3.87 -4.09 -8.03
N THR A 64 3.56 -3.08 -7.23
CA THR A 64 2.28 -2.37 -7.31
C THR A 64 2.10 -1.65 -8.64
N ALA A 65 3.11 -0.92 -9.11
CA ALA A 65 3.02 -0.19 -10.38
C ALA A 65 2.81 -1.14 -11.57
N ILE A 66 3.57 -2.24 -11.63
CA ILE A 66 3.42 -3.27 -12.67
C ILE A 66 2.02 -3.88 -12.62
N LEU A 67 1.58 -4.28 -11.44
CA LEU A 67 0.28 -4.92 -11.25
C LEU A 67 -0.87 -3.98 -11.66
N ALA A 68 -0.81 -2.72 -11.24
CA ALA A 68 -1.81 -1.72 -11.60
C ALA A 68 -1.92 -1.53 -13.11
N PHE A 69 -0.78 -1.52 -13.82
CA PHE A 69 -0.75 -1.47 -15.29
C PHE A 69 -1.41 -2.69 -15.94
N ILE A 70 -1.12 -3.89 -15.44
CA ILE A 70 -1.69 -5.14 -15.95
C ILE A 70 -3.21 -5.16 -15.75
N LEU A 71 -3.68 -4.72 -14.59
CA LEU A 71 -5.12 -4.70 -14.25
C LEU A 71 -5.91 -3.63 -15.02
N SER A 72 -5.34 -2.45 -15.21
CA SER A 72 -6.00 -1.39 -15.95
C SER A 72 -5.02 -0.30 -16.35
N ARG A 73 -4.69 -0.23 -17.64
CA ARG A 73 -3.85 0.87 -18.14
C ARG A 73 -4.50 2.25 -17.93
N GLU A 74 -5.82 2.36 -18.08
CA GLU A 74 -6.55 3.63 -17.86
C GLU A 74 -6.55 4.08 -16.38
N TYR A 75 -6.59 3.12 -15.46
CA TYR A 75 -6.73 3.38 -14.03
C TYR A 75 -5.50 2.94 -13.25
N ALA A 76 -4.34 2.87 -13.92
CA ALA A 76 -3.11 2.41 -13.29
C ALA A 76 -2.71 3.31 -12.11
N PRO A 77 -2.78 4.65 -12.19
CA PRO A 77 -2.45 5.50 -11.03
C PRO A 77 -3.33 5.25 -9.80
N PRO A 78 -4.67 5.27 -9.87
CA PRO A 78 -5.50 5.00 -8.69
C PRO A 78 -5.36 3.54 -8.21
N LEU A 79 -5.24 2.56 -9.10
CA LEU A 79 -4.99 1.16 -8.69
C LEU A 79 -3.64 1.00 -7.99
N ALA A 80 -2.62 1.73 -8.44
CA ALA A 80 -1.31 1.73 -7.82
C ALA A 80 -1.35 2.35 -6.43
N TYR A 81 -2.09 3.45 -6.24
CA TYR A 81 -2.31 4.00 -4.89
C TYR A 81 -3.00 2.99 -3.98
N ILE A 82 -4.12 2.41 -4.43
CA ILE A 82 -4.96 1.52 -3.62
C ILE A 82 -4.20 0.25 -3.25
N GLY A 83 -3.64 -0.44 -4.25
CA GLY A 83 -2.88 -1.67 -4.05
C GLY A 83 -1.62 -1.42 -3.23
N GLY A 84 -0.89 -0.34 -3.52
CA GLY A 84 0.35 0.00 -2.82
C GLY A 84 0.11 0.37 -1.37
N SER A 85 -0.89 1.21 -1.08
CA SER A 85 -1.15 1.63 0.30
C SER A 85 -1.82 0.53 1.13
N ILE A 86 -3.00 0.05 0.72
CA ILE A 86 -3.75 -0.95 1.49
C ILE A 86 -3.03 -2.30 1.48
N GLY A 87 -2.46 -2.70 0.34
CA GLY A 87 -1.68 -3.94 0.25
C GLY A 87 -0.45 -3.90 1.15
N THR A 88 0.27 -2.78 1.22
CA THR A 88 1.39 -2.63 2.18
C THR A 88 0.90 -2.63 3.62
N LEU A 89 -0.17 -1.90 3.94
CA LEU A 89 -0.73 -1.87 5.29
C LEU A 89 -1.13 -3.28 5.76
N ILE A 90 -1.79 -4.06 4.90
CA ILE A 90 -2.17 -5.43 5.23
C ILE A 90 -0.93 -6.34 5.31
N GLY A 91 -0.10 -6.34 4.26
CA GLY A 91 1.01 -7.29 4.12
C GLY A 91 2.16 -7.06 5.09
N ALA A 92 2.55 -5.79 5.27
CA ALA A 92 3.64 -5.43 6.17
C ALA A 92 3.16 -5.41 7.61
N ASP A 93 2.08 -4.69 7.91
CA ASP A 93 1.68 -4.45 9.31
C ASP A 93 0.70 -5.51 9.81
N LEU A 94 -0.51 -5.60 9.24
CA LEU A 94 -1.59 -6.44 9.81
C LEU A 94 -1.23 -7.93 9.89
N LEU A 95 -0.66 -8.49 8.81
CA LEU A 95 -0.29 -9.91 8.77
C LEU A 95 0.96 -10.25 9.60
N ASN A 96 1.64 -9.26 10.17
CA ASN A 96 2.82 -9.49 11.01
C ASN A 96 2.67 -8.89 12.42
N LEU A 97 1.46 -8.46 12.81
CA LEU A 97 1.19 -7.91 14.15
C LEU A 97 1.61 -8.85 15.27
N ASP A 98 1.46 -10.15 15.08
CA ASP A 98 1.85 -11.19 16.04
C ASP A 98 3.35 -11.13 16.35
N LYS A 99 4.17 -10.93 15.30
CA LYS A 99 5.63 -10.79 15.40
C LYS A 99 6.03 -9.47 16.06
N ILE A 100 5.28 -8.39 15.80
CA ILE A 100 5.52 -7.07 16.41
C ILE A 100 5.17 -7.07 17.91
N SER A 101 4.08 -7.74 18.29
CA SER A 101 3.63 -7.85 19.68
C SER A 101 4.58 -8.64 20.56
N GLY A 102 5.32 -9.60 19.98
CA GLY A 102 6.34 -10.40 20.65
C GLY A 102 7.69 -9.70 20.88
N LEU A 103 7.92 -8.50 20.32
CA LEU A 103 9.20 -7.77 20.43
C LEU A 103 9.36 -6.98 21.75
N GLY A 104 8.42 -7.08 22.69
CA GLY A 104 8.53 -6.46 24.01
C GLY A 104 8.38 -4.93 24.02
N ALA A 105 7.93 -4.30 22.93
CA ALA A 105 7.71 -2.87 22.87
C ALA A 105 6.45 -2.46 23.67
N PRO A 106 6.51 -1.45 24.56
CA PRO A 106 5.37 -1.01 25.36
C PRO A 106 4.20 -0.45 24.52
N VAL A 107 4.51 0.08 23.33
CA VAL A 107 3.54 0.60 22.36
C VAL A 107 3.88 0.05 20.97
N ALA A 108 2.88 -0.44 20.24
CA ALA A 108 2.99 -0.83 18.83
C ALA A 108 2.09 0.09 18.00
N SER A 109 2.56 0.55 16.83
CA SER A 109 1.78 1.42 15.93
C SER A 109 1.49 0.74 14.61
N ILE A 110 0.22 0.53 14.29
CA ILE A 110 -0.24 0.19 12.94
C ILE A 110 0.05 1.41 12.04
N GLY A 111 0.68 1.18 10.90
CA GLY A 111 1.13 2.21 9.97
C GLY A 111 2.37 2.98 10.46
N GLY A 112 3.11 2.49 11.47
CA GLY A 112 4.19 3.25 12.11
C GLY A 112 5.34 2.47 12.73
N ALA A 113 5.38 1.13 12.64
CA ALA A 113 6.40 0.29 13.30
C ALA A 113 7.79 0.29 12.59
N GLY A 114 8.20 1.44 12.05
CA GLY A 114 9.32 1.59 11.09
C GLY A 114 8.86 2.06 9.70
N THR A 115 7.56 2.24 9.51
CA THR A 115 6.86 2.40 8.21
C THR A 115 6.21 3.78 7.99
N PHE A 116 6.52 4.80 8.82
CA PHE A 116 5.91 6.15 8.74
C PHE A 116 5.99 6.77 7.34
N ASP A 117 6.99 6.38 6.54
CA ASP A 117 7.14 6.81 5.15
C ASP A 117 6.69 5.73 4.15
N GLY A 118 6.86 4.43 4.45
CA GLY A 118 6.68 3.35 3.47
C GLY A 118 5.29 3.24 2.84
N ILE A 119 4.20 3.27 3.61
CA ILE A 119 2.84 3.05 3.05
C ILE A 119 2.39 4.25 2.20
N PHE A 120 2.58 5.46 2.74
CA PHE A 120 2.23 6.71 2.05
C PHE A 120 3.14 6.96 0.85
N LEU A 121 4.46 6.82 1.02
CA LEU A 121 5.44 6.95 -0.06
C LEU A 121 5.26 5.86 -1.11
N THR A 122 4.95 4.62 -0.74
CA THR A 122 4.63 3.56 -1.71
C THR A 122 3.41 3.94 -2.53
N GLY A 123 2.34 4.40 -1.88
CA GLY A 123 1.14 4.86 -2.58
C GLY A 123 1.45 6.00 -3.56
N ILE A 124 2.20 7.00 -3.13
CA ILE A 124 2.57 8.15 -3.98
C ILE A 124 3.53 7.75 -5.09
N LEU A 125 4.62 7.05 -4.80
CA LEU A 125 5.60 6.64 -5.79
C LEU A 125 4.98 5.69 -6.83
N ALA A 126 4.13 4.76 -6.39
CA ALA A 126 3.43 3.87 -7.30
C ALA A 126 2.46 4.64 -8.20
N VAL A 127 1.75 5.66 -7.67
CA VAL A 127 0.93 6.59 -8.48
C VAL A 127 1.79 7.33 -9.50
N LEU A 128 2.93 7.88 -9.10
CA LEU A 128 3.80 8.66 -9.98
C LEU A 128 4.36 7.79 -11.11
N LEU A 129 4.86 6.59 -10.78
CA LEU A 129 5.33 5.63 -11.78
C LEU A 129 4.21 5.19 -12.72
N ALA A 130 3.03 4.90 -12.19
CA ALA A 130 1.86 4.56 -13.00
C ALA A 130 1.38 5.73 -13.87
N GLY A 131 1.47 6.96 -13.37
CA GLY A 131 1.07 8.17 -14.07
C GLY A 131 1.92 8.42 -15.31
N ILE A 132 3.25 8.29 -15.19
CA ILE A 132 4.18 8.54 -16.30
C ILE A 132 3.96 7.58 -17.47
N ALA A 133 3.59 6.32 -17.20
CA ALA A 133 3.42 5.31 -18.24
C ALA A 133 1.96 5.15 -18.72
N THR A 134 1.01 5.93 -18.18
CA THR A 134 -0.40 5.92 -18.58
C THR A 134 -0.67 6.98 -19.65
N PRO A 135 -1.23 6.64 -20.82
CA PRO A 135 -1.56 7.63 -21.85
C PRO A 135 -2.58 8.67 -21.35
N SER A 136 -2.32 9.96 -21.57
CA SER A 136 -3.27 11.04 -21.25
C SER A 136 -4.61 10.81 -21.95
N ARG A 137 -5.68 10.85 -21.15
CA ARG A 137 -7.06 10.74 -21.63
C ARG A 137 -7.34 11.90 -22.60
N ARG A 138 -7.55 11.61 -23.89
CA ARG A 138 -8.31 12.53 -24.75
C ARG A 138 -9.76 12.42 -24.30
N GLN A 139 -10.30 13.47 -23.69
CA GLN A 139 -11.75 13.59 -23.51
C GLN A 139 -12.39 13.43 -24.90
N PRO A 140 -13.42 12.57 -25.05
CA PRO A 140 -14.26 12.64 -26.23
C PRO A 140 -14.84 14.06 -26.26
N THR A 141 -14.46 14.84 -27.27
CA THR A 141 -15.21 16.02 -27.68
C THR A 141 -16.65 15.56 -27.89
N GLN A 142 -17.54 15.97 -26.98
CA GLN A 142 -18.98 15.96 -27.23
C GLN A 142 -19.30 17.04 -28.26
#